data_AF-A0A5M8RRX5-F1
#
_entry.id   AF-A0A5M8RRX5-F1
#
_cell.length_a   1.000
_cell.length_b   1.000
_cell.length_c   1.000
_cell.angle_alpha   90.00
_cell.angle_beta   90.00
_cell.angle_gamma   90.00
#
_symmetry.space_group_name_H-M   'P 1'
#
loop_
_entity.id
_entity.type
_entity.pdbx_description
1 polymer ?
#
loop_
_entity_poly.entity_id
_entity_poly.type
_entity_poly.pdbx_seq_one_letter_code
_entity_poly.pdbx_strand_id
1 'polypeptide(L)'
;MTSTEDYMLLTTYYQLLFTIEEGFCYLIEADQDLAKTEGERIFNDLIYAFFQLDSSHAILLTILETSCAKSSIRFFDRVFREFDSLIYYNYPSPEFQHDLINRFLPLYRKWMNTIHQCMKPYVIH
;
A
#
# COMPACT_ATOMS: atom_id res chain seq x y z
N MET A 1 -5.10 18.90 -19.36
CA MET A 1 -3.78 19.14 -18.75
C MET A 1 -3.95 18.88 -17.28
N THR A 2 -3.23 17.90 -16.72
CA THR A 2 -3.16 17.68 -15.27
C THR A 2 -2.56 18.92 -14.63
N SER A 3 -3.18 19.44 -13.57
CA SER A 3 -2.63 20.57 -12.84
C SER A 3 -1.33 20.19 -12.13
N THR A 4 -0.52 21.17 -11.71
CA THR A 4 0.68 20.91 -10.89
C THR A 4 0.31 20.17 -9.60
N GLU A 5 -0.85 20.47 -9.01
CA GLU A 5 -1.37 19.80 -7.82
C GLU A 5 -1.71 18.33 -8.11
N ASP A 6 -2.38 18.04 -9.23
CA ASP A 6 -2.68 16.67 -9.65
C ASP A 6 -1.41 15.85 -9.88
N TYR A 7 -0.40 16.43 -10.54
CA TYR A 7 0.88 15.76 -10.78
C TYR A 7 1.62 15.45 -9.48
N MET A 8 1.63 16.39 -8.52
CA MET A 8 2.21 16.17 -7.20
C MET A 8 1.47 15.03 -6.47
N LEU A 9 0.14 15.05 -6.45
CA LEU A 9 -0.66 13.99 -5.83
C LEU A 9 -0.35 12.62 -6.45
N LEU A 10 -0.36 12.54 -7.78
CA LEU A 10 -0.07 11.29 -8.50
C LEU A 10 1.33 10.77 -8.16
N THR A 11 2.33 11.64 -8.14
CA THR A 11 3.72 11.26 -7.85
C THR A 11 3.88 10.82 -6.40
N THR A 12 3.30 11.56 -5.45
CA THR A 12 3.33 11.21 -4.03
C THR A 12 2.63 9.88 -3.77
N TYR A 13 1.44 9.67 -4.35
CA TYR A 13 0.72 8.39 -4.26
C TYR A 13 1.57 7.26 -4.85
N TYR A 14 2.16 7.47 -6.04
CA TYR A 14 2.99 6.47 -6.70
C TYR A 14 4.18 6.02 -5.84
N GLN A 15 4.86 6.97 -5.18
CA GLN A 15 5.98 6.69 -4.29
C GLN A 15 5.57 6.06 -2.97
N LEU A 16 4.46 6.53 -2.38
CA LEU A 16 3.93 6.00 -1.12
C LEU A 16 3.72 4.48 -1.19
N LEU A 17 3.27 3.97 -2.34
CA LEU A 17 3.09 2.53 -2.54
C LEU A 17 4.38 1.72 -2.37
N PHE A 18 5.52 2.23 -2.84
CA PHE A 18 6.81 1.57 -2.61
C PHE A 18 7.24 1.67 -1.15
N THR A 19 7.06 2.83 -0.52
CA THR A 19 7.36 3.01 0.91
C THR A 19 6.55 2.06 1.79
N ILE A 20 5.29 1.80 1.45
CA ILE A 20 4.45 0.82 2.13
C ILE A 20 5.00 -0.61 1.94
N GLU A 21 5.44 -0.97 0.73
CA GLU A 21 6.08 -2.27 0.50
C GLU A 21 7.34 -2.45 1.36
N GLU A 22 8.21 -1.43 1.38
CA GLU A 22 9.41 -1.41 2.19
C GLU A 22 9.09 -1.57 3.69
N GLY A 23 8.02 -0.91 4.16
CA GLY A 23 7.52 -1.08 5.53
C GLY A 23 7.13 -2.53 5.84
N PHE A 24 6.42 -3.21 4.93
CA PHE A 24 6.10 -4.63 5.13
C PHE A 24 7.34 -5.53 5.12
N CYS A 25 8.30 -5.29 4.23
CA CYS A 25 9.58 -6.01 4.23
C CYS A 25 10.34 -5.78 5.55
N TYR A 26 10.32 -4.56 6.09
CA TYR A 26 10.91 -4.27 7.38
C TYR A 26 10.28 -5.10 8.50
N LEU A 27 8.94 -5.21 8.55
CA LEU A 27 8.25 -6.01 9.57
C LEU A 27 8.58 -7.50 9.50
N ILE A 28 8.84 -8.04 8.31
CA ILE A 28 9.28 -9.43 8.11
C ILE A 28 10.71 -9.62 8.63
N GLU A 29 11.60 -8.70 8.29
CA GLU A 29 13.00 -8.77 8.70
C GLU A 29 13.18 -8.52 10.20
N ALA A 30 12.31 -7.70 10.83
CA ALA A 30 12.36 -7.41 12.26
C ALA A 30 12.07 -8.62 13.16
N ASP A 31 11.41 -9.66 12.63
CA ASP A 31 11.20 -10.93 13.34
C ASP A 31 12.51 -11.70 13.56
N GLN A 32 13.49 -11.49 12.67
CA GLN A 32 14.76 -12.23 12.64
C GLN A 32 15.96 -11.40 13.13
N ASP A 33 15.80 -10.08 13.20
CA ASP A 33 16.87 -9.15 13.54
C ASP A 33 16.50 -8.31 14.77
N LEU A 34 17.08 -8.66 15.92
CA LEU A 34 16.89 -7.95 17.19
C LEU A 34 17.39 -6.49 17.16
N ALA A 35 18.18 -6.09 16.16
CA ALA A 35 18.58 -4.69 15.98
C ALA A 35 17.44 -3.83 15.41
N LYS A 36 16.38 -4.45 14.86
CA LYS A 36 15.20 -3.75 14.33
C LYS A 36 14.14 -3.55 15.40
N THR A 37 14.27 -2.46 16.15
CA THR A 37 13.40 -2.16 17.30
C THR A 37 12.12 -1.41 16.94
N GLU A 38 11.95 -0.97 15.69
CA GLU A 38 10.90 -0.04 15.30
C GLU A 38 9.64 -0.72 14.76
N GLY A 39 9.52 -2.05 14.88
CA GLY A 39 8.45 -2.84 14.26
C GLY A 39 7.04 -2.34 14.59
N GLU A 40 6.75 -2.08 15.87
CA GLU A 40 5.44 -1.56 16.28
C GLU A 40 5.15 -0.18 15.68
N ARG A 41 6.15 0.70 15.65
CA ARG A 41 5.99 2.04 15.05
C ARG A 41 5.72 1.93 13.56
N ILE A 42 6.51 1.12 12.84
CA ILE A 42 6.33 0.90 11.41
C ILE A 42 4.96 0.27 11.11
N PHE A 43 4.49 -0.67 11.93
CA PHE A 43 3.16 -1.24 11.73
C PHE A 43 2.05 -0.19 11.92
N ASN A 44 2.15 0.66 12.93
CA ASN A 44 1.21 1.78 13.10
C ASN A 44 1.27 2.77 11.92
N ASP A 45 2.47 3.13 11.45
CA ASP A 45 2.65 4.00 10.28
C ASP A 45 1.99 3.40 9.02
N LEU A 46 2.08 2.07 8.84
CA LEU A 46 1.40 1.36 7.74
C LEU A 46 -0.13 1.43 7.86
N ILE A 47 -0.68 1.34 9.08
CA ILE A 47 -2.13 1.51 9.29
C ILE A 47 -2.58 2.90 8.80
N TYR A 48 -1.88 3.96 9.21
CA TYR A 48 -2.18 5.32 8.74
C TYR A 48 -2.03 5.45 7.22
N ALA A 49 -0.99 4.87 6.64
CA ALA A 49 -0.75 4.90 5.21
C ALA A 49 -1.89 4.24 4.42
N PHE A 50 -2.45 3.13 4.90
CA PHE A 50 -3.59 2.46 4.26
C PHE A 50 -4.86 3.30 4.27
N PHE A 51 -5.16 4.00 5.37
CA PHE A 51 -6.27 4.95 5.40
C PHE A 51 -6.05 6.13 4.45
N GLN A 52 -4.81 6.62 4.33
CA GLN A 52 -4.47 7.68 3.38
C GLN A 52 -4.69 7.23 1.93
N LEU A 53 -4.26 6.00 1.57
CA LEU A 53 -4.54 5.42 0.26
C LEU A 53 -6.04 5.41 -0.03
N ASP A 54 -6.84 4.86 0.88
CA ASP A 54 -8.29 4.77 0.72
C ASP A 54 -8.93 6.14 0.50
N SER A 55 -8.59 7.12 1.34
CA SER A 55 -9.14 8.47 1.25
C SER A 55 -8.78 9.20 -0.05
N SER A 56 -7.65 8.85 -0.67
CA SER A 56 -7.17 9.48 -1.90
C SER A 56 -7.81 8.93 -3.18
N HIS A 57 -8.45 7.74 -3.12
CA HIS A 57 -8.93 7.04 -4.31
C HIS A 57 -9.99 7.80 -5.11
N ALA A 58 -10.88 8.55 -4.46
CA ALA A 58 -11.90 9.34 -5.15
C ALA A 58 -11.28 10.41 -6.05
N ILE A 59 -10.23 11.08 -5.55
CA ILE A 59 -9.48 12.09 -6.30
C ILE A 59 -8.65 11.42 -7.39
N LEU A 60 -8.00 10.30 -7.08
CA LEU A 60 -7.20 9.53 -8.04
C LEU A 60 -8.03 9.08 -9.26
N LEU A 61 -9.27 8.66 -9.04
CA LEU A 61 -10.22 8.30 -10.11
C LEU A 61 -10.60 9.48 -10.99
N THR A 62 -10.74 10.67 -10.39
CA THR A 62 -11.07 11.91 -11.09
C THR A 62 -9.91 12.39 -11.96
N ILE A 63 -8.67 12.16 -11.53
CA ILE A 63 -7.48 12.57 -12.30
C ILE A 63 -7.18 11.59 -13.43
N LEU A 64 -7.21 10.28 -13.17
CA LEU A 64 -6.82 9.26 -14.15
C LEU A 64 -7.92 8.99 -15.18
N GLU A 65 -9.19 8.99 -14.75
CA GLU A 65 -10.39 8.70 -15.56
C GLU A 65 -10.37 7.39 -16.39
N THR A 66 -9.41 6.49 -16.16
CA THR A 66 -9.27 5.24 -16.94
C THR A 66 -10.04 4.06 -16.35
N SER A 67 -10.42 3.10 -17.20
CA SER A 67 -10.96 1.81 -16.76
C SER A 67 -9.95 0.98 -15.97
N CYS A 68 -8.65 1.15 -16.25
CA CYS A 68 -7.54 0.55 -15.52
C CYS A 68 -7.57 0.99 -14.05
N ALA A 69 -7.55 2.31 -13.81
CA ALA A 69 -7.59 2.88 -12.47
C ALA A 69 -8.86 2.46 -11.70
N LYS A 70 -10.03 2.53 -12.34
CA LYS A 70 -11.31 2.08 -11.76
C LYS A 70 -11.28 0.62 -11.32
N SER A 71 -10.74 -0.26 -12.16
CA SER A 71 -10.65 -1.69 -11.84
C SER A 71 -9.63 -1.96 -10.73
N SER A 72 -8.51 -1.24 -10.74
CA SER A 72 -7.46 -1.38 -9.73
C SER A 72 -7.89 -0.86 -8.36
N ILE A 73 -8.62 0.26 -8.30
CA ILE A 73 -9.20 0.77 -7.05
C ILE A 73 -10.26 -0.18 -6.50
N ARG A 74 -11.12 -0.79 -7.34
CA ARG A 74 -12.02 -1.85 -6.88
C ARG A 74 -11.27 -3.09 -6.36
N PHE A 75 -10.09 -3.38 -6.90
CA PHE A 75 -9.24 -4.45 -6.38
C PHE A 75 -8.67 -4.09 -4.99
N PHE A 76 -8.42 -2.80 -4.71
CA PHE A 76 -7.99 -2.35 -3.40
C PHE A 76 -8.97 -2.72 -2.28
N ASP A 77 -10.29 -2.74 -2.52
CA ASP A 77 -11.27 -3.18 -1.50
C ASP A 77 -10.93 -4.56 -0.91
N ARG A 78 -10.37 -5.46 -1.74
CA ARG A 78 -9.90 -6.76 -1.28
C ARG A 78 -8.61 -6.64 -0.48
N VAL A 79 -7.66 -5.83 -0.95
CA VAL A 79 -6.39 -5.59 -0.26
C VAL A 79 -6.64 -4.98 1.12
N PHE A 80 -7.53 -3.97 1.21
CA PHE A 80 -7.88 -3.30 2.45
C PHE A 80 -8.52 -4.25 3.46
N ARG A 81 -9.46 -5.11 3.04
CA ARG A 81 -10.05 -6.13 3.94
C ARG A 81 -9.02 -7.13 4.47
N GLU A 82 -8.05 -7.50 3.64
CA GLU A 82 -7.00 -8.45 4.02
C GLU A 82 -5.96 -7.76 4.92
N PHE A 83 -5.72 -6.47 4.74
CA PHE A 83 -4.94 -5.65 5.67
C PHE A 83 -5.66 -5.50 7.02
N ASP A 84 -6.96 -5.19 7.02
CA ASP A 84 -7.77 -5.09 8.23
C ASP A 84 -7.74 -6.41 9.03
N SER A 85 -7.73 -7.55 8.34
CA SER A 85 -7.56 -8.87 8.97
C SER A 85 -6.22 -9.00 9.72
N LEU A 86 -5.13 -8.40 9.21
CA LEU A 86 -3.83 -8.41 9.90
C LEU A 86 -3.84 -7.60 11.20
N ILE A 87 -4.65 -6.54 11.28
CA ILE A 87 -4.74 -5.64 12.46
C ILE A 87 -5.29 -6.39 13.68
N TYR A 88 -6.04 -7.48 13.48
CA TYR A 88 -6.57 -8.29 14.59
C TYR A 88 -5.51 -9.15 15.29
N TYR A 89 -4.35 -9.36 14.68
CA TYR A 89 -3.25 -10.04 15.35
C TYR A 89 -2.48 -9.09 16.25
N ASN A 90 -2.01 -9.59 17.39
CA ASN A 90 -1.00 -8.87 18.15
C ASN A 90 0.30 -8.85 17.35
N TYR A 91 0.88 -7.68 17.15
CA TYR A 91 2.22 -7.55 16.62
C TYR A 91 3.23 -7.43 17.77
N PRO A 92 4.38 -8.11 17.72
CA PRO A 92 4.70 -9.22 16.82
C PRO A 92 4.05 -10.54 17.28
N SER A 93 3.62 -11.39 16.35
CA SER A 93 3.20 -12.77 16.62
C SER A 93 3.49 -13.70 15.43
N PRO A 94 3.67 -15.01 15.67
CA PRO A 94 3.85 -15.98 14.59
C PRO A 94 2.69 -16.00 13.58
N GLU A 95 1.46 -15.83 14.06
CA GLU A 95 0.26 -15.76 13.22
C GLU A 95 0.28 -14.52 12.32
N PHE A 96 0.65 -13.35 12.88
CA PHE A 96 0.84 -12.13 12.10
C PHE A 96 1.88 -12.33 11.00
N GLN A 97 3.06 -12.88 11.34
CA GLN A 97 4.13 -13.09 10.37
C GLN A 97 3.72 -14.07 9.26
N HIS A 98 3.05 -15.16 9.64
CA HIS A 98 2.56 -16.14 8.69
C HIS A 98 1.59 -15.52 7.68
N ASP A 99 0.58 -14.79 8.15
CA ASP A 99 -0.43 -14.17 7.28
C ASP A 99 0.15 -13.01 6.47
N LEU A 100 1.04 -12.20 7.05
CA LEU A 100 1.73 -11.13 6.34
C LEU A 100 2.50 -11.68 5.14
N ILE A 101 3.31 -12.72 5.34
CA ILE A 101 4.20 -13.28 4.31
C ILE A 101 3.40 -14.06 3.26
N ASN A 102 2.51 -14.94 3.69
CA ASN A 102 1.92 -15.95 2.79
C ASN A 102 0.62 -15.50 2.14
N ARG A 103 -0.07 -14.52 2.72
CA ARG A 103 -1.41 -14.12 2.29
C ARG A 103 -1.45 -12.66 1.85
N PHE A 104 -1.07 -11.76 2.74
CA PHE A 104 -1.29 -10.34 2.52
C PHE A 104 -0.26 -9.69 1.58
N LEU A 105 1.04 -9.85 1.83
CA LEU A 105 2.08 -9.19 1.04
C LEU A 105 2.04 -9.58 -0.45
N PRO A 106 1.82 -10.85 -0.85
CA PRO A 106 1.63 -11.21 -2.25
C PRO A 106 0.43 -10.52 -2.90
N LEU A 107 -0.68 -10.38 -2.16
CA LEU A 107 -1.88 -9.70 -2.63
C LEU A 107 -1.63 -8.21 -2.81
N TYR A 108 -1.01 -7.56 -1.83
CA TYR A 108 -0.61 -6.15 -1.89
C TYR A 108 0.28 -5.88 -3.10
N ARG A 109 1.36 -6.66 -3.27
CA ARG A 109 2.28 -6.53 -4.41
C ARG A 109 1.57 -6.66 -5.76
N LYS A 110 0.63 -7.60 -5.87
CA LYS A 110 -0.17 -7.77 -7.09
C LYS A 110 -1.00 -6.51 -7.40
N TRP A 111 -1.66 -5.95 -6.38
CA TRP A 111 -2.43 -4.74 -6.53
C TRP A 111 -1.55 -3.52 -6.84
N MET A 112 -0.48 -3.33 -6.07
CA MET A 112 0.51 -2.26 -6.25
C MET A 112 1.04 -2.22 -7.69
N ASN A 113 1.50 -3.37 -8.21
CA ASN A 113 1.97 -3.47 -9.59
C ASN A 113 0.88 -3.09 -10.61
N THR A 114 -0.37 -3.47 -10.33
CA THR A 114 -1.51 -3.16 -11.21
C THR A 114 -1.78 -1.65 -11.24
N ILE A 115 -1.90 -0.99 -10.08
CA ILE A 115 -2.15 0.46 -10.02
C ILE A 115 -0.95 1.27 -10.55
N HIS A 116 0.29 0.84 -10.27
CA HIS A 116 1.48 1.48 -10.84
C HIS A 116 1.47 1.43 -12.36
N GLN A 117 1.11 0.30 -12.98
CA GLN A 117 0.98 0.21 -14.43
C GLN A 117 -0.09 1.17 -14.98
N CYS A 118 -1.22 1.33 -14.29
CA CYS A 118 -2.25 2.30 -14.67
C CYS A 118 -1.76 3.75 -14.57
N MET A 119 -0.91 4.05 -13.58
CA MET A 119 -0.42 5.40 -13.29
C MET A 119 0.82 5.79 -14.09
N LYS A 120 1.62 4.82 -14.55
CA LYS A 120 2.91 5.05 -15.22
C LYS A 120 2.87 6.14 -16.31
N PRO A 121 1.86 6.20 -17.20
CA PRO A 121 1.79 7.23 -18.24
C PRO A 121 1.66 8.68 -17.71
N TYR A 122 1.29 8.85 -16.45
CA TYR A 122 1.00 10.14 -15.83
C TYR A 122 2.10 10.64 -14.89
N VAL A 123 3.03 9.77 -14.48
CA VAL A 123 4.09 10.06 -13.49
C VAL A 123 5.51 9.88 -14.03
N ILE A 124 5.70 9.14 -15.13
CA ILE A 124 7.00 8.94 -15.76
C ILE A 124 6.92 9.55 -17.16
N HIS A 125 7.70 10.60 -17.38
CA HIS A 125 7.86 11.26 -18.67
C HIS A 125 9.13 10.79 -19.38
#